data_AF-A0A833Y9I1-F1
#
_entry.id   AF-A0A833Y9I1-F1
#
_cell.length_a   1.000
_cell.length_b   1.000
_cell.length_c   1.000
_cell.angle_alpha   90.00
_cell.angle_beta   90.00
_cell.angle_gamma   90.00
#
_symmetry.space_group_name_H-M   'P 1'
#
loop_
_entity.id
_entity.type
_entity.pdbx_description
1 polymer ?
#
loop_
_entity_poly.entity_id
_entity_poly.type
_entity_poly.pdbx_seq_one_letter_code
_entity_poly.pdbx_strand_id
1 'polypeptide(L)'
;SALFFFKPTTSFLFATSKLKMASNLLKIHLRTIETAKPSIPFPHSKAHFPFLPFHSHQQLSLSRIHVSFSPILPRKPISVRSSLSSSTPPTSKEEAILQAKTCLSSTLEKPLNNPKLVGKFKKLKQPRFRLEIPVIDDSPASLSQLALDVFQDLPIKRKGSPVKLLLLWPNVTLREGAMEAFGIQSSSQIEHTDISSLKTENGDTRILSSADVAVFLVPEASQLEVIKAVTDSSYPKPVVIFNPKWVFEEESNFGELGGFVGSFEVIYSFMGLEVRGLLSRRKGVVFKCVRDGVVSGERWTVLVEEETGELKVVSRFKTRPSITEVENVLYNLMAINSPITKSAKFLKDLVSNVTGKKAS
;
A
#
# COMPACT_ATOMS: atom_id res chain seq x y z
N SER A 1 -14.85 -25.39 -50.73
CA SER A 1 -15.62 -26.27 -49.84
C SER A 1 -14.69 -27.24 -49.13
N ALA A 2 -14.80 -27.27 -47.79
CA ALA A 2 -14.25 -28.22 -46.80
C ALA A 2 -12.73 -28.54 -46.88
N LEU A 3 -11.85 -27.83 -46.16
CA LEU A 3 -11.53 -27.98 -44.72
C LEU A 3 -11.31 -29.44 -44.26
N PHE A 4 -10.05 -29.86 -44.33
CA PHE A 4 -9.52 -30.95 -43.52
C PHE A 4 -9.29 -30.44 -42.08
N PHE A 5 -9.92 -31.11 -41.13
CA PHE A 5 -9.67 -30.97 -39.71
C PHE A 5 -8.26 -31.49 -39.38
N PHE A 6 -7.35 -30.59 -39.02
CA PHE A 6 -6.21 -30.94 -38.17
C PHE A 6 -6.52 -30.45 -36.75
N LYS A 7 -6.89 -31.39 -35.89
CA LYS A 7 -6.79 -31.22 -34.44
C LYS A 7 -5.30 -31.36 -34.06
N PRO A 8 -4.66 -30.39 -33.41
CA PRO A 8 -3.50 -30.66 -32.60
C PRO A 8 -3.99 -31.01 -31.19
N THR A 9 -4.06 -32.31 -30.93
CA THR A 9 -3.94 -32.87 -29.59
C THR A 9 -2.50 -32.63 -29.15
N THR A 10 -2.27 -31.62 -28.31
CA THR A 10 -0.99 -31.47 -27.60
C THR A 10 -1.27 -31.06 -26.16
N SER A 11 -0.75 -31.87 -25.24
CA SER A 11 -0.98 -31.85 -23.81
C SER A 11 -0.80 -30.47 -23.20
N PHE A 12 -1.80 -30.03 -22.43
CA PHE A 12 -1.73 -28.89 -21.54
C PHE A 12 -0.66 -29.14 -20.46
N LEU A 13 0.48 -28.47 -20.58
CA LEU A 13 1.36 -28.22 -19.45
C LEU A 13 0.88 -26.94 -18.79
N PHE A 14 0.12 -27.09 -17.71
CA PHE A 14 -0.29 -25.98 -16.85
C PHE A 14 0.97 -25.30 -16.27
N ALA A 15 1.28 -24.11 -16.78
CA ALA A 15 2.22 -23.21 -16.13
C ALA A 15 1.50 -22.61 -14.91
N THR A 16 2.06 -22.81 -13.72
CA THR A 16 1.53 -22.20 -12.49
C THR A 16 2.01 -20.77 -12.39
N SER A 17 1.16 -19.78 -12.69
CA SER A 17 1.35 -18.42 -12.20
C SER A 17 0.95 -18.39 -10.72
N LYS A 18 1.88 -18.06 -9.82
CA LYS A 18 1.55 -17.65 -8.46
C LYS A 18 1.74 -16.15 -8.36
N LEU A 19 0.66 -15.43 -8.06
CA LEU A 19 0.75 -14.12 -7.44
C LEU A 19 1.41 -14.34 -6.07
N LYS A 20 2.72 -14.09 -6.00
CA LYS A 20 3.47 -14.08 -4.76
C LYS A 20 3.83 -12.63 -4.48
N MET A 21 3.71 -12.18 -3.23
CA MET A 21 4.34 -10.91 -2.84
C MET A 21 5.84 -11.00 -3.16
N ALA A 22 6.24 -10.36 -4.25
CA ALA A 22 7.62 -10.38 -4.71
C ALA A 22 8.37 -9.28 -3.96
N SER A 23 8.92 -9.63 -2.81
CA SER A 23 9.74 -8.78 -1.95
C SER A 23 10.98 -8.20 -2.66
N ASN A 24 11.46 -8.88 -3.71
CA ASN A 24 12.68 -8.52 -4.44
C ASN A 24 12.48 -7.50 -5.57
N LEU A 25 11.27 -6.96 -5.77
CA LEU A 25 11.00 -5.96 -6.82
C LEU A 25 11.46 -4.56 -6.46
N LEU A 26 11.52 -4.25 -5.17
CA LEU A 26 12.07 -3.01 -4.65
C LEU A 26 13.46 -3.38 -4.12
N LYS A 27 14.51 -2.69 -4.57
CA LYS A 27 15.89 -2.95 -4.10
C LYS A 27 15.95 -2.65 -2.60
N ILE A 28 15.76 -3.66 -1.77
CA ILE A 28 15.85 -3.54 -0.31
C ILE A 28 17.33 -3.46 0.02
N HIS A 29 17.82 -2.25 0.26
CA HIS A 29 19.19 -2.04 0.71
C HIS A 29 19.24 -2.35 2.21
N LEU A 30 19.54 -3.60 2.56
CA LEU A 30 19.89 -3.96 3.93
C LEU A 30 21.24 -3.33 4.26
N ARG A 31 21.24 -2.16 4.89
CA ARG A 31 22.43 -1.67 5.60
C ARG A 31 22.56 -2.46 6.89
N THR A 32 23.26 -3.59 6.82
CA THR A 32 23.80 -4.25 8.01
C THR A 32 24.86 -3.34 8.60
N ILE A 33 24.54 -2.69 9.71
CA ILE A 33 25.56 -2.02 10.52
C ILE A 33 26.28 -3.13 11.28
N GLU A 34 27.42 -3.58 10.76
CA GLU A 34 28.36 -4.41 11.51
C GLU A 34 28.85 -3.60 12.72
N THR A 35 28.37 -3.96 13.91
CA THR A 35 28.87 -3.40 15.16
C THR A 35 30.15 -4.13 15.51
N ALA A 36 31.29 -3.52 15.18
CA ALA A 36 32.59 -3.99 15.65
C ALA A 36 32.65 -3.90 17.18
N LYS A 37 32.89 -5.02 17.85
CA LYS A 37 33.27 -5.09 19.27
C LYS A 37 34.54 -4.28 19.52
N PRO A 38 34.65 -3.64 20.69
CA PRO A 38 35.96 -3.51 21.33
C PRO A 38 35.96 -4.06 22.77
N SER A 39 37.02 -4.80 23.06
CA SER A 39 37.39 -5.32 24.38
C SER A 39 38.37 -4.37 25.11
N ILE A 40 38.01 -3.95 26.36
CA ILE A 40 38.80 -3.90 27.64
C ILE A 40 40.16 -3.11 27.65
N PRO A 41 40.71 -2.48 28.75
CA PRO A 41 40.18 -1.84 29.99
C PRO A 41 40.90 -0.52 30.51
N PHE A 42 40.33 0.09 31.59
CA PHE A 42 40.93 0.94 32.69
C PHE A 42 41.43 2.40 32.40
N PRO A 43 41.63 3.28 33.43
CA PRO A 43 41.02 3.43 34.77
C PRO A 43 40.60 4.90 35.13
N HIS A 44 40.05 5.07 36.34
CA HIS A 44 39.55 6.29 37.00
C HIS A 44 40.52 7.48 37.15
N SER A 45 39.97 8.70 37.14
CA SER A 45 40.39 9.79 38.05
C SER A 45 39.23 10.73 38.42
N LYS A 46 39.22 11.09 39.70
CA LYS A 46 38.29 11.92 40.48
C LYS A 46 38.29 13.39 39.98
N ALA A 47 37.20 14.15 40.19
CA ALA A 47 37.09 15.07 41.33
C ALA A 47 35.88 16.06 41.30
N HIS A 48 35.41 16.37 42.53
CA HIS A 48 34.71 17.58 43.04
C HIS A 48 33.19 17.85 42.82
N PHE A 49 32.43 17.60 43.91
CA PHE A 49 31.22 18.32 44.39
C PHE A 49 31.60 19.70 45.03
N PRO A 50 30.71 20.60 45.58
CA PRO A 50 29.26 20.46 45.93
C PRO A 50 28.30 21.70 45.76
N PHE A 51 26.99 21.40 45.86
CA PHE A 51 25.80 22.07 46.49
C PHE A 51 25.52 23.61 46.50
N LEU A 52 24.34 23.98 45.94
CA LEU A 52 23.17 24.81 46.40
C LEU A 52 23.33 25.91 47.49
N PRO A 53 22.56 27.05 47.48
CA PRO A 53 21.09 27.06 47.70
C PRO A 53 20.22 28.19 47.09
N PHE A 54 18.91 28.02 47.25
CA PHE A 54 17.78 28.91 46.90
C PHE A 54 17.73 30.21 47.71
N HIS A 55 17.20 31.29 47.10
CA HIS A 55 16.45 32.34 47.81
C HIS A 55 15.36 32.99 46.93
N SER A 56 14.20 33.18 47.54
CA SER A 56 13.01 33.90 47.09
C SER A 56 13.16 35.42 47.25
N HIS A 57 12.67 36.23 46.29
CA HIS A 57 12.16 37.57 46.57
C HIS A 57 11.11 38.00 45.52
N GLN A 58 9.97 38.47 46.02
CA GLN A 58 8.95 39.22 45.29
C GLN A 58 9.49 40.61 44.93
N GLN A 59 9.17 41.11 43.74
CA GLN A 59 8.91 42.54 43.57
C GLN A 59 8.04 42.84 42.34
N LEU A 60 6.97 43.58 42.58
CA LEU A 60 6.10 44.23 41.60
C LEU A 60 6.90 45.32 40.86
N SER A 61 6.85 45.31 39.53
CA SER A 61 7.14 46.50 38.73
C SER A 61 6.24 46.52 37.49
N LEU A 62 5.31 47.47 37.48
CA LEU A 62 4.59 47.93 36.30
C LEU A 62 5.61 48.59 35.37
N SER A 63 5.88 47.96 34.23
CA SER A 63 6.61 48.56 33.13
C SER A 63 5.88 48.27 31.83
N ARG A 64 5.12 49.27 31.40
CA ARG A 64 4.43 49.38 30.13
C ARG A 64 5.47 49.28 28.99
N ILE A 65 5.55 48.13 28.32
CA ILE A 65 6.31 47.98 27.07
C ILE A 65 5.30 47.81 25.93
N HIS A 66 5.25 48.82 25.08
CA HIS A 66 4.55 48.85 23.81
C HIS A 66 5.23 47.83 22.88
N VAL A 67 4.62 46.67 22.67
CA VAL A 67 5.05 45.74 21.61
C VAL A 67 4.24 46.06 20.37
N SER A 68 4.90 46.68 19.40
CA SER A 68 4.42 46.86 18.04
C SER A 68 4.20 45.48 17.40
N PHE A 69 2.94 45.11 17.20
CA PHE A 69 2.54 43.96 16.40
C PHE A 69 2.78 44.26 14.92
N SER A 70 3.90 43.80 14.38
CA SER A 70 4.05 43.63 12.94
C SER A 70 3.21 42.42 12.51
N PRO A 71 2.23 42.56 11.58
CA PRO A 71 1.47 41.42 11.11
C PRO A 71 2.38 40.50 10.30
N ILE A 72 2.67 39.33 10.87
CA ILE A 72 3.32 38.23 10.16
C ILE A 72 2.39 37.84 9.00
N LEU A 73 2.78 38.19 7.78
CA LEU A 73 2.14 37.71 6.57
C LEU A 73 2.00 36.17 6.65
N PRO A 74 0.83 35.60 6.33
CA PRO A 74 0.70 34.16 6.25
C PRO A 74 1.57 33.67 5.10
N ARG A 75 2.69 33.02 5.44
CA ARG A 75 3.45 32.20 4.50
C ARG A 75 2.49 31.13 3.99
N LYS A 76 2.00 31.32 2.76
CA LYS A 76 1.28 30.28 2.01
C LYS A 76 2.13 29.01 2.11
N PRO A 77 1.58 27.86 2.56
CA PRO A 77 2.31 26.62 2.43
C PRO A 77 2.59 26.47 0.94
N ILE A 78 3.87 26.28 0.61
CA ILE A 78 4.28 25.88 -0.73
C ILE A 78 3.59 24.54 -0.95
N SER A 79 2.43 24.60 -1.60
CA SER A 79 1.78 23.45 -2.17
C SER A 79 2.73 23.01 -3.27
N VAL A 80 3.57 22.03 -2.96
CA VAL A 80 4.18 21.18 -3.97
C VAL A 80 3.03 20.37 -4.55
N ARG A 81 2.16 21.03 -5.35
CA ARG A 81 1.43 20.38 -6.42
C ARG A 81 2.51 19.99 -7.41
N SER A 82 3.15 18.86 -7.13
CA SER A 82 3.92 18.19 -8.16
C SER A 82 2.92 17.81 -9.24
N SER A 83 3.00 18.54 -10.35
CA SER A 83 2.43 18.16 -11.63
C SER A 83 3.12 16.85 -12.08
N LEU A 84 2.76 15.73 -11.45
CA LEU A 84 3.22 14.40 -11.83
C LEU A 84 2.25 13.82 -12.86
N SER A 85 2.54 14.13 -14.12
CA SER A 85 2.06 13.41 -15.29
C SER A 85 2.31 11.92 -15.10
N SER A 86 1.26 11.08 -15.00
CA SER A 86 1.34 9.63 -14.75
C SER A 86 1.92 9.24 -13.37
N SER A 87 1.19 8.45 -12.57
CA SER A 87 1.76 7.83 -11.36
C SER A 87 2.83 6.86 -11.84
N THR A 88 4.09 7.22 -11.67
CA THR A 88 5.21 6.33 -11.95
C THR A 88 5.18 5.18 -10.95
N PRO A 89 5.51 3.95 -11.39
CA PRO A 89 5.67 2.85 -10.44
C PRO A 89 6.75 3.22 -9.41
N PRO A 90 6.58 2.85 -8.13
CA PRO A 90 7.61 3.06 -7.13
C PRO A 90 8.88 2.27 -7.49
N THR A 91 10.02 2.88 -7.19
CA THR A 91 11.36 2.29 -7.40
C THR A 91 11.99 1.79 -6.10
N SER A 92 11.47 2.21 -4.95
CA SER A 92 11.88 1.74 -3.62
C SER A 92 10.69 1.40 -2.72
N LYS A 93 10.97 0.70 -1.60
CA LYS A 93 9.99 0.36 -0.57
C LYS A 93 9.39 1.62 0.06
N GLU A 94 10.24 2.60 0.35
CA GLU A 94 9.87 3.87 0.97
C GLU A 94 8.98 4.69 0.04
N GLU A 95 9.28 4.68 -1.27
CA GLU A 95 8.43 5.32 -2.27
C GLU A 95 7.06 4.64 -2.36
N ALA A 96 7.02 3.30 -2.34
CA ALA A 96 5.75 2.56 -2.34
C ALA A 96 4.90 2.89 -1.10
N ILE A 97 5.51 2.94 0.07
CA ILE A 97 4.87 3.34 1.33
C ILE A 97 4.36 4.79 1.25
N LEU A 98 5.19 5.71 0.76
CA LEU A 98 4.80 7.11 0.62
C LEU A 98 3.60 7.28 -0.32
N GLN A 99 3.63 6.64 -1.49
CA GLN A 99 2.52 6.66 -2.44
C GLN A 99 1.24 6.08 -1.81
N ALA A 100 1.34 4.96 -1.09
CA ALA A 100 0.20 4.37 -0.39
C ALA A 100 -0.38 5.29 0.69
N LYS A 101 0.48 5.95 1.49
CA LYS A 101 0.07 6.96 2.48
C LYS A 101 -0.66 8.13 1.82
N THR A 102 -0.13 8.66 0.73
CA THR A 102 -0.77 9.75 -0.02
C THR A 102 -2.13 9.34 -0.59
N CYS A 103 -2.24 8.12 -1.16
CA CYS A 103 -3.51 7.58 -1.65
C CYS A 103 -4.53 7.47 -0.51
N LEU A 104 -4.13 6.89 0.63
CA LEU A 104 -5.00 6.68 1.78
C LEU A 104 -5.44 8.01 2.39
N SER A 105 -4.51 8.93 2.66
CA SER A 105 -4.82 10.23 3.26
C SER A 105 -5.77 11.06 2.40
N SER A 106 -5.51 11.17 1.10
CA SER A 106 -6.37 11.93 0.18
C SER A 106 -7.76 11.31 0.06
N THR A 107 -7.84 9.98 0.04
CA THR A 107 -9.11 9.27 -0.08
C THR A 107 -9.94 9.31 1.21
N LEU A 108 -9.29 9.37 2.38
CA LEU A 108 -9.94 9.51 3.69
C LEU A 108 -10.38 10.94 4.00
N GLU A 109 -9.81 11.96 3.34
CA GLU A 109 -10.10 13.37 3.64
C GLU A 109 -11.59 13.70 3.55
N LYS A 110 -12.22 13.37 2.42
CA LYS A 110 -13.65 13.63 2.21
C LYS A 110 -14.55 12.89 3.21
N PRO A 111 -14.46 11.55 3.37
CA PRO A 111 -15.36 10.83 4.26
C PRO A 111 -15.19 11.19 5.74
N LEU A 112 -13.99 11.55 6.20
CA LEU A 112 -13.77 12.00 7.58
C LEU A 112 -14.37 13.38 7.86
N ASN A 113 -14.33 14.29 6.88
CA ASN A 113 -14.75 15.67 7.07
C ASN A 113 -16.22 15.93 6.69
N ASN A 114 -16.78 15.09 5.81
CA ASN A 114 -18.12 15.27 5.24
C ASN A 114 -19.01 14.01 5.33
N PRO A 115 -19.22 13.43 6.53
CA PRO A 115 -20.04 12.23 6.67
C PRO A 115 -21.52 12.46 6.31
N LYS A 116 -22.04 13.69 6.29
CA LYS A 116 -23.49 13.97 6.20
C LYS A 116 -24.03 14.30 4.80
N LEU A 117 -23.21 14.25 3.74
CA LEU A 117 -23.59 14.81 2.43
C LEU A 117 -24.34 13.87 1.47
N VAL A 118 -24.74 12.66 1.91
CA VAL A 118 -25.68 11.83 1.15
C VAL A 118 -27.08 12.10 1.71
N GLY A 119 -27.93 12.74 0.90
CA GLY A 119 -29.18 13.36 1.30
C GLY A 119 -30.13 12.50 2.13
N LYS A 120 -31.01 13.18 2.88
CA LYS A 120 -31.94 12.73 3.95
C LYS A 120 -32.79 11.47 3.70
N PHE A 121 -32.68 10.81 2.56
CA PHE A 121 -33.45 9.62 2.17
C PHE A 121 -32.62 8.44 1.63
N LYS A 122 -31.28 8.54 1.54
CA LYS A 122 -30.42 7.43 1.10
C LYS A 122 -29.43 7.05 2.20
N LYS A 123 -29.36 5.76 2.56
CA LYS A 123 -28.32 5.24 3.46
C LYS A 123 -26.95 5.72 2.97
N LEU A 124 -26.17 6.33 3.86
CA LEU A 124 -24.83 6.82 3.58
C LEU A 124 -23.94 5.65 3.13
N LYS A 125 -23.38 5.72 1.92
CA LYS A 125 -22.44 4.68 1.46
C LYS A 125 -21.22 4.69 2.39
N GLN A 126 -20.97 3.56 3.05
CA GLN A 126 -19.76 3.38 3.87
C GLN A 126 -18.53 3.38 2.96
N PRO A 127 -17.52 4.22 3.23
CA PRO A 127 -16.24 4.20 2.51
C PRO A 127 -15.47 2.92 2.87
N ARG A 128 -15.08 2.14 1.86
CA ARG A 128 -14.37 0.86 2.02
C ARG A 128 -13.18 0.85 1.08
N PHE A 129 -11.97 0.78 1.61
CA PHE A 129 -10.74 0.93 0.84
C PHE A 129 -9.79 -0.25 1.02
N ARG A 130 -8.99 -0.53 0.00
CA ARG A 130 -7.98 -1.59 0.03
C ARG A 130 -6.61 -1.10 -0.42
N LEU A 131 -5.58 -1.54 0.29
CA LEU A 131 -4.18 -1.23 0.04
C LEU A 131 -3.39 -2.54 -0.09
N GLU A 132 -2.54 -2.61 -1.10
CA GLU A 132 -1.66 -3.76 -1.35
C GLU A 132 -0.22 -3.27 -1.62
N ILE A 133 0.68 -3.53 -0.68
CA ILE A 133 2.09 -3.13 -0.72
C ILE A 133 2.95 -4.39 -0.54
N PRO A 134 4.03 -4.60 -1.31
CA PRO A 134 4.90 -5.75 -1.11
C PRO A 134 5.46 -5.78 0.30
N VAL A 135 5.40 -6.94 0.93
CA VAL A 135 6.11 -7.23 2.18
C VAL A 135 7.33 -8.10 1.89
N ILE A 136 8.34 -8.02 2.76
CA ILE A 136 9.57 -8.82 2.68
C ILE A 136 9.27 -10.30 2.92
N ASP A 137 8.53 -10.55 4.00
CA ASP A 137 8.07 -11.85 4.47
C ASP A 137 6.83 -11.67 5.38
N ASP A 138 6.20 -12.79 5.72
CA ASP A 138 5.02 -12.82 6.59
C ASP A 138 5.37 -12.88 8.09
N SER A 139 6.62 -12.54 8.47
CA SER A 139 7.00 -12.55 9.88
C SER A 139 6.30 -11.41 10.64
N PRO A 140 6.03 -11.60 11.95
CA PRO A 140 5.46 -10.55 12.79
C PRO A 140 6.23 -9.23 12.74
N ALA A 141 7.56 -9.28 12.73
CA ALA A 141 8.41 -8.09 12.67
C ALA A 141 8.23 -7.32 11.36
N SER A 142 8.26 -8.01 10.21
CA SER A 142 8.10 -7.38 8.90
C SER A 142 6.72 -6.74 8.72
N LEU A 143 5.66 -7.44 9.14
CA LEU A 143 4.28 -6.94 9.04
C LEU A 143 4.04 -5.76 9.99
N SER A 144 4.58 -5.84 11.22
CA SER A 144 4.49 -4.77 12.21
C SER A 144 5.22 -3.52 11.78
N GLN A 145 6.45 -3.66 11.25
CA GLN A 145 7.22 -2.55 10.72
C GLN A 145 6.51 -1.88 9.55
N LEU A 146 5.96 -2.67 8.61
CA LEU A 146 5.22 -2.10 7.47
C LEU A 146 3.97 -1.34 7.94
N ALA A 147 3.24 -1.86 8.92
CA ALA A 147 2.10 -1.16 9.51
C ALA A 147 2.54 0.14 10.20
N LEU A 148 3.66 0.13 10.93
CA LEU A 148 4.25 1.32 11.56
C LEU A 148 4.56 2.39 10.51
N ASP A 149 5.32 2.03 9.47
CA ASP A 149 5.78 2.94 8.42
C ASP A 149 4.59 3.65 7.72
N VAL A 150 3.48 2.93 7.53
CA VAL A 150 2.25 3.43 6.89
C VAL A 150 1.41 4.27 7.84
N PHE A 151 1.12 3.79 9.06
CA PHE A 151 0.05 4.33 9.91
C PHE A 151 0.52 5.30 11.01
N GLN A 152 1.75 5.21 11.53
CA GLN A 152 2.21 6.03 12.66
C GLN A 152 2.09 7.54 12.39
N ASP A 153 2.56 7.96 11.22
CA ASP A 153 2.55 9.35 10.77
C ASP A 153 1.64 9.53 9.56
N LEU A 154 0.45 8.94 9.57
CA LEU A 154 -0.51 9.10 8.48
C LEU A 154 -1.09 10.53 8.53
N PRO A 155 -0.89 11.37 7.49
CA PRO A 155 -1.32 12.77 7.52
C PRO A 155 -2.83 12.88 7.25
N ILE A 156 -3.65 12.56 8.24
CA ILE A 156 -5.11 12.68 8.19
C ILE A 156 -5.61 13.59 9.31
N LYS A 157 -6.63 14.40 9.00
CA LYS A 157 -7.25 15.32 9.96
C LYS A 157 -8.76 15.32 9.80
N ARG A 158 -9.47 15.43 10.92
CA ARG A 158 -10.92 15.59 10.96
C ARG A 158 -11.24 16.98 11.48
N LYS A 159 -11.51 17.95 10.60
CA LYS A 159 -11.86 19.33 10.94
C LYS A 159 -10.93 19.97 11.99
N GLY A 160 -9.63 19.68 11.89
CA GLY A 160 -8.61 20.15 12.84
C GLY A 160 -8.39 19.28 14.08
N SER A 161 -9.23 18.26 14.32
CA SER A 161 -9.02 17.25 15.35
C SER A 161 -8.19 16.06 14.83
N PRO A 162 -7.42 15.39 15.71
CA PRO A 162 -6.75 14.15 15.35
C PRO A 162 -7.74 13.02 15.06
N VAL A 163 -7.34 12.09 14.20
CA VAL A 163 -8.17 10.96 13.76
C VAL A 163 -7.77 9.71 14.54
N LYS A 164 -8.73 9.02 15.14
CA LYS A 164 -8.49 7.75 15.84
C LYS A 164 -8.51 6.58 14.86
N LEU A 165 -7.40 5.85 14.77
CA LEU A 165 -7.26 4.63 13.98
C LEU A 165 -7.36 3.40 14.90
N LEU A 166 -8.15 2.42 14.48
CA LEU A 166 -8.16 1.09 15.09
C LEU A 166 -7.50 0.09 14.14
N LEU A 167 -6.37 -0.46 14.56
CA LEU A 167 -5.65 -1.51 13.84
C LEU A 167 -6.08 -2.89 14.36
N LEU A 168 -6.73 -3.65 13.48
CA LEU A 168 -7.28 -4.97 13.72
C LEU A 168 -6.33 -6.02 13.15
N TRP A 169 -5.63 -6.71 14.04
CA TRP A 169 -4.68 -7.77 13.73
C TRP A 169 -5.37 -9.14 13.63
N PRO A 170 -4.88 -10.07 12.81
CA PRO A 170 -5.58 -11.34 12.59
C PRO A 170 -5.46 -12.27 13.81
N ASN A 171 -4.45 -12.12 14.65
CA ASN A 171 -4.26 -12.91 15.86
C ASN A 171 -3.45 -12.12 16.91
N VAL A 172 -3.42 -12.67 18.13
CA VAL A 172 -2.74 -12.09 19.29
C VAL A 172 -1.23 -11.93 19.05
N THR A 173 -0.56 -12.92 18.45
CA THR A 173 0.89 -12.87 18.20
C THR A 173 1.29 -11.69 17.31
N LEU A 174 0.53 -11.43 16.25
CA LEU A 174 0.79 -10.28 15.36
C LEU A 174 0.44 -8.95 16.03
N ARG A 175 -0.59 -8.92 16.88
CA ARG A 175 -0.92 -7.75 17.69
C ARG A 175 0.21 -7.41 18.66
N GLU A 176 0.76 -8.40 19.36
CA GLU A 176 1.86 -8.20 20.32
C GLU A 176 3.12 -7.71 19.63
N GLY A 177 3.51 -8.32 18.50
CA GLY A 177 4.63 -7.84 17.69
C GLY A 177 4.45 -6.40 17.21
N ALA A 178 3.21 -6.00 16.92
CA ALA A 178 2.90 -4.62 16.56
C ALA A 178 3.00 -3.66 17.75
N MET A 179 2.52 -4.07 18.93
CA MET A 179 2.67 -3.26 20.14
C MET A 179 4.14 -3.04 20.50
N GLU A 180 4.99 -4.06 20.29
CA GLU A 180 6.43 -3.94 20.44
C GLU A 180 7.04 -2.96 19.42
N ALA A 181 6.70 -3.10 18.14
CA ALA A 181 7.23 -2.25 17.06
C ALA A 181 6.80 -0.77 17.19
N PHE A 182 5.55 -0.51 17.57
CA PHE A 182 5.05 0.85 17.83
C PHE A 182 5.58 1.42 19.15
N GLY A 183 5.95 0.55 20.09
CA GLY A 183 6.50 0.89 21.39
C GLY A 183 5.63 1.82 22.24
N ILE A 184 6.23 2.47 23.24
CA ILE A 184 5.60 3.52 24.06
C ILE A 184 5.25 4.76 23.20
N GLN A 185 5.79 4.84 21.98
CA GLN A 185 5.53 5.91 21.01
C GLN A 185 4.23 5.72 20.21
N SER A 186 3.40 4.74 20.55
CA SER A 186 2.04 4.69 20.00
C SER A 186 1.35 6.02 20.28
N SER A 187 1.09 6.80 19.22
CA SER A 187 0.25 7.98 19.32
C SER A 187 -1.05 7.56 20.00
N SER A 188 -1.57 8.36 20.94
CA SER A 188 -2.86 8.11 21.63
C SER A 188 -4.06 7.98 20.68
N GLN A 189 -3.81 8.14 19.38
CA GLN A 189 -4.73 8.06 18.27
C GLN A 189 -4.76 6.67 17.62
N ILE A 190 -3.80 5.79 17.87
CA ILE A 190 -3.75 4.44 17.27
C ILE A 190 -4.01 3.41 18.36
N GLU A 191 -5.08 2.65 18.19
CA GLU A 191 -5.47 1.56 19.06
C GLU A 191 -5.26 0.22 18.35
N HIS A 192 -4.76 -0.79 19.08
CA HIS A 192 -4.44 -2.10 18.55
C HIS A 192 -5.32 -3.16 19.20
N THR A 193 -6.00 -3.95 18.39
CA THR A 193 -6.78 -5.11 18.84
C THR A 193 -6.63 -6.28 17.87
N ASP A 194 -7.08 -7.46 18.26
CA ASP A 194 -7.07 -8.65 17.41
C ASP A 194 -8.49 -9.13 17.09
N ILE A 195 -8.68 -9.68 15.90
CA ILE A 195 -9.98 -10.16 15.41
C ILE A 195 -10.53 -11.28 16.30
N SER A 196 -9.66 -12.11 16.88
CA SER A 196 -10.06 -13.18 17.80
C SER A 196 -10.77 -12.65 19.05
N SER A 197 -10.30 -11.55 19.62
CA SER A 197 -10.90 -10.92 20.80
C SER A 197 -12.28 -10.31 20.55
N LEU A 198 -12.66 -10.10 19.29
CA LEU A 198 -13.97 -9.57 18.89
C LEU A 198 -15.00 -10.67 18.62
N LYS A 199 -14.60 -11.95 18.61
CA LYS A 199 -15.52 -13.09 18.40
C LYS A 199 -16.39 -13.39 19.62
N THR A 200 -16.06 -12.87 20.80
CA THR A 200 -16.80 -13.15 22.04
C THR A 200 -17.98 -12.18 22.18
N GLU A 201 -19.11 -12.67 22.70
CA GLU A 201 -20.37 -11.91 22.88
C GLU A 201 -20.23 -10.65 23.76
N ASN A 202 -19.16 -10.58 24.56
CA ASN A 202 -18.78 -9.41 25.38
C ASN A 202 -17.61 -8.60 24.76
N GLY A 203 -17.31 -8.81 23.47
CA GLY A 203 -16.27 -8.08 22.75
C GLY A 203 -16.44 -6.57 22.95
N ASP A 204 -15.32 -5.87 23.12
CA ASP A 204 -15.29 -4.46 23.54
C ASP A 204 -15.76 -3.54 22.40
N THR A 205 -17.06 -3.55 22.12
CA THR A 205 -17.74 -2.75 21.10
C THR A 205 -17.51 -1.25 21.30
N ARG A 206 -17.12 -0.84 22.51
CA ARG A 206 -16.71 0.52 22.83
C ARG A 206 -15.52 0.96 21.98
N ILE A 207 -14.54 0.09 21.76
CA ILE A 207 -13.37 0.36 20.93
C ILE A 207 -13.78 0.63 19.47
N LEU A 208 -14.69 -0.19 18.92
CA LEU A 208 -15.24 0.01 17.57
C LEU A 208 -16.01 1.35 17.47
N SER A 209 -16.72 1.72 18.54
CA SER A 209 -17.49 2.96 18.60
C SER A 209 -16.61 4.22 18.73
N SER A 210 -15.40 4.11 19.28
CA SER A 210 -14.50 5.25 19.54
C SER A 210 -13.61 5.59 18.34
N ALA A 211 -13.25 4.61 17.52
CA ALA A 211 -12.38 4.78 16.35
C ALA A 211 -13.05 5.62 15.25
N ASP A 212 -12.29 6.42 14.51
CA ASP A 212 -12.76 7.13 13.32
C ASP A 212 -12.59 6.30 12.04
N VAL A 213 -11.57 5.42 12.00
CA VAL A 213 -11.28 4.50 10.90
C VAL A 213 -10.89 3.14 11.47
N ALA A 214 -11.47 2.06 10.95
CA ALA A 214 -11.06 0.69 11.25
C ALA A 214 -10.17 0.15 10.11
N VAL A 215 -9.05 -0.48 10.47
CA VAL A 215 -8.07 -1.02 9.52
C VAL A 215 -7.83 -2.49 9.84
N PHE A 216 -8.23 -3.39 8.95
CA PHE A 216 -7.88 -4.80 9.02
C PHE A 216 -6.50 -5.02 8.42
N LEU A 217 -5.54 -5.42 9.25
CA LEU A 217 -4.17 -5.69 8.84
C LEU A 217 -3.99 -7.16 8.53
N VAL A 218 -3.54 -7.45 7.32
CA VAL A 218 -3.20 -8.80 6.87
C VAL A 218 -4.30 -9.85 7.15
N PRO A 219 -5.58 -9.53 6.89
CA PRO A 219 -6.67 -10.44 7.21
C PRO A 219 -6.62 -11.72 6.40
N GLU A 220 -7.15 -12.79 6.98
CA GLU A 220 -7.27 -14.11 6.35
C GLU A 220 -8.69 -14.36 5.85
N ALA A 221 -8.84 -15.19 4.81
CA ALA A 221 -10.16 -15.52 4.25
C ALA A 221 -11.10 -16.17 5.29
N SER A 222 -10.54 -16.93 6.23
CA SER A 222 -11.27 -17.54 7.36
C SER A 222 -11.89 -16.52 8.33
N GLN A 223 -11.56 -15.23 8.20
CA GLN A 223 -12.00 -14.16 9.08
C GLN A 223 -13.07 -13.26 8.45
N LEU A 224 -13.45 -13.52 7.19
CA LEU A 224 -14.34 -12.62 6.43
C LEU A 224 -15.69 -12.35 7.09
N GLU A 225 -16.28 -13.34 7.78
CA GLU A 225 -17.53 -13.15 8.52
C GLU A 225 -17.38 -12.13 9.65
N VAL A 226 -16.30 -12.24 10.43
CA VAL A 226 -16.01 -11.31 11.54
C VAL A 226 -15.66 -9.94 11.00
N ILE A 227 -14.87 -9.87 9.92
CA ILE A 227 -14.52 -8.62 9.24
C ILE A 227 -15.79 -7.92 8.76
N LYS A 228 -16.75 -8.68 8.21
CA LYS A 228 -18.06 -8.14 7.82
C LYS A 228 -18.85 -7.62 9.01
N ALA A 229 -18.94 -8.38 10.10
CA ALA A 229 -19.65 -7.96 11.32
C ALA A 229 -19.06 -6.67 11.94
N VAL A 230 -17.73 -6.56 12.00
CA VAL A 230 -17.03 -5.36 12.49
C VAL A 230 -17.23 -4.18 11.54
N THR A 231 -17.20 -4.42 10.23
CA THR A 231 -17.46 -3.40 9.21
C THR A 231 -18.89 -2.85 9.33
N ASP A 232 -19.88 -3.74 9.50
CA ASP A 232 -21.28 -3.37 9.67
C ASP A 232 -21.50 -2.62 10.99
N SER A 233 -20.82 -3.02 12.08
CA SER A 233 -20.86 -2.31 13.38
C SER A 233 -20.18 -0.94 13.35
N SER A 234 -19.21 -0.76 12.45
CA SER A 234 -18.49 0.51 12.26
C SER A 234 -19.22 1.47 11.33
N TYR A 235 -20.36 1.07 10.75
CA TYR A 235 -21.10 1.91 9.80
C TYR A 235 -21.53 3.25 10.44
N PRO A 236 -21.37 4.40 9.75
CA PRO A 236 -20.91 4.55 8.37
C PRO A 236 -19.42 4.94 8.24
N LYS A 237 -18.61 4.71 9.27
CA LYS A 237 -17.19 5.10 9.31
C LYS A 237 -16.37 4.38 8.24
N PRO A 238 -15.30 5.01 7.73
CA PRO A 238 -14.38 4.37 6.79
C PRO A 238 -13.76 3.09 7.34
N VAL A 239 -13.60 2.11 6.45
CA VAL A 239 -12.95 0.84 6.76
C VAL A 239 -11.89 0.54 5.70
N VAL A 240 -10.74 0.03 6.13
CA VAL A 240 -9.60 -0.27 5.27
C VAL A 240 -9.20 -1.73 5.43
N ILE A 241 -8.95 -2.42 4.31
CA ILE A 241 -8.25 -3.71 4.27
C ILE A 241 -6.83 -3.45 3.78
N PHE A 242 -5.84 -3.85 4.56
CA PHE A 242 -4.42 -3.67 4.25
C PHE A 242 -3.75 -5.04 4.08
N ASN A 243 -3.19 -5.30 2.91
CA ASN A 243 -2.44 -6.52 2.57
C ASN A 243 -3.18 -7.83 2.92
N PRO A 244 -4.41 -8.07 2.45
CA PRO A 244 -5.11 -9.32 2.73
C PRO A 244 -4.32 -10.54 2.22
N LYS A 245 -4.43 -11.68 2.92
CA LYS A 245 -3.68 -12.90 2.56
C LYS A 245 -4.26 -13.67 1.38
N TRP A 246 -5.49 -13.37 0.96
CA TRP A 246 -6.09 -13.96 -0.23
C TRP A 246 -5.70 -13.20 -1.48
N VAL A 247 -5.59 -13.93 -2.60
CA VAL A 247 -5.41 -13.31 -3.92
C VAL A 247 -6.76 -12.97 -4.55
N PHE A 248 -6.76 -12.14 -5.58
CA PHE A 248 -7.99 -11.66 -6.21
C PHE A 248 -8.83 -12.78 -6.84
N GLU A 249 -8.18 -13.81 -7.37
CA GLU A 249 -8.82 -14.97 -7.99
C GLU A 249 -9.65 -15.78 -6.98
N GLU A 250 -9.19 -15.83 -5.72
CA GLU A 250 -9.87 -16.52 -4.64
C GLU A 250 -11.19 -15.83 -4.25
N GLU A 251 -11.37 -14.55 -4.58
CA GLU A 251 -12.56 -13.79 -4.16
C GLU A 251 -13.85 -14.33 -4.78
N SER A 252 -13.76 -14.94 -5.96
CA SER A 252 -14.87 -15.63 -6.61
C SER A 252 -15.36 -16.85 -5.82
N ASN A 253 -14.51 -17.43 -4.98
CA ASN A 253 -14.81 -18.61 -4.16
C ASN A 253 -15.41 -18.25 -2.80
N PHE A 254 -15.56 -16.96 -2.47
CA PHE A 254 -16.11 -16.52 -1.18
C PHE A 254 -17.64 -16.56 -1.12
N GLY A 255 -18.31 -17.01 -2.18
CA GLY A 255 -19.77 -17.11 -2.22
C GLY A 255 -20.45 -15.77 -1.91
N GLU A 256 -21.33 -15.76 -0.91
CA GLU A 256 -22.07 -14.56 -0.47
C GLU A 256 -21.15 -13.43 0.02
N LEU A 257 -19.98 -13.76 0.57
CA LEU A 257 -18.99 -12.79 1.06
C LEU A 257 -18.17 -12.17 -0.08
N GLY A 258 -18.21 -12.74 -1.30
CA GLY A 258 -17.51 -12.19 -2.47
C GLY A 258 -17.97 -10.77 -2.81
N GLY A 259 -19.28 -10.51 -2.73
CA GLY A 259 -19.83 -9.15 -2.92
C GLY A 259 -19.39 -8.16 -1.84
N PHE A 260 -19.19 -8.64 -0.60
CA PHE A 260 -18.65 -7.83 0.48
C PHE A 260 -17.18 -7.48 0.24
N VAL A 261 -16.33 -8.45 -0.11
CA VAL A 261 -14.91 -8.22 -0.42
C VAL A 261 -14.76 -7.31 -1.64
N GLY A 262 -15.53 -7.56 -2.71
CA GLY A 262 -15.56 -6.74 -3.92
C GLY A 262 -16.09 -5.30 -3.70
N SER A 263 -16.69 -5.01 -2.54
CA SER A 263 -17.11 -3.66 -2.19
C SER A 263 -15.96 -2.75 -1.76
N PHE A 264 -14.79 -3.32 -1.45
CA PHE A 264 -13.59 -2.57 -1.08
C PHE A 264 -12.87 -2.08 -2.32
N GLU A 265 -12.74 -0.76 -2.41
CA GLU A 265 -12.11 -0.14 -3.55
C GLU A 265 -10.59 -0.14 -3.36
N VAL A 266 -9.85 -0.79 -4.28
CA VAL A 266 -8.39 -0.76 -4.25
C VAL A 266 -7.91 0.64 -4.62
N ILE A 267 -7.30 1.34 -3.66
CA ILE A 267 -6.80 2.70 -3.83
C ILE A 267 -5.29 2.74 -4.06
N TYR A 268 -4.59 1.69 -3.64
CA TYR A 268 -3.20 1.47 -3.96
C TYR A 268 -2.94 -0.03 -4.08
N SER A 269 -2.21 -0.42 -5.11
CA SER A 269 -1.70 -1.77 -5.28
C SER A 269 -0.38 -1.69 -6.01
N PHE A 270 0.67 -2.30 -5.49
CA PHE A 270 1.91 -2.55 -6.20
C PHE A 270 2.29 -4.01 -6.00
N MET A 271 1.65 -4.91 -6.74
CA MET A 271 1.77 -6.35 -6.51
C MET A 271 2.61 -7.03 -7.58
N GLY A 272 3.60 -7.80 -7.13
CA GLY A 272 4.49 -8.53 -8.00
C GLY A 272 3.81 -9.68 -8.72
N LEU A 273 4.25 -9.88 -9.95
CA LEU A 273 3.89 -10.98 -10.83
C LEU A 273 5.18 -11.65 -11.30
N GLU A 274 5.20 -12.98 -11.30
CA GLU A 274 6.21 -13.73 -12.03
C GLU A 274 5.50 -14.65 -13.01
N VAL A 275 5.70 -14.42 -14.31
CA VAL A 275 5.23 -15.35 -15.34
C VAL A 275 6.42 -16.14 -15.87
N ARG A 276 6.26 -17.46 -15.84
CA ARG A 276 7.24 -18.42 -16.32
C ARG A 276 6.80 -18.88 -17.71
N GLY A 277 7.54 -18.44 -18.73
CA GLY A 277 7.47 -19.04 -20.06
C GLY A 277 8.34 -20.30 -20.16
N LEU A 278 8.26 -21.00 -21.30
CA LEU A 278 8.99 -22.24 -21.56
C LEU A 278 10.52 -22.07 -21.48
N LEU A 279 11.04 -20.87 -21.78
CA LEU A 279 12.48 -20.56 -21.83
C LEU A 279 12.88 -19.24 -21.15
N SER A 280 11.94 -18.47 -20.59
CA SER A 280 12.27 -17.23 -19.88
C SER A 280 11.31 -16.93 -18.74
N ARG A 281 11.83 -16.31 -17.69
CA ARG A 281 11.05 -15.76 -16.57
C ARG A 281 11.01 -14.26 -16.75
N ARG A 282 9.82 -13.66 -16.72
CA ARG A 282 9.66 -12.21 -16.68
C ARG A 282 8.95 -11.83 -15.39
N LYS A 283 9.55 -10.87 -14.69
CA LYS A 283 8.93 -10.22 -13.55
C LYS A 283 8.08 -9.07 -14.05
N GLY A 284 6.90 -8.92 -13.46
CA GLY A 284 5.99 -7.84 -13.73
C GLY A 284 5.31 -7.37 -12.46
N VAL A 285 4.48 -6.35 -12.60
CA VAL A 285 3.74 -5.74 -11.51
C VAL A 285 2.34 -5.38 -11.97
N VAL A 286 1.33 -5.68 -11.16
CA VAL A 286 0.02 -5.04 -11.24
C VAL A 286 0.02 -3.82 -10.33
N PHE A 287 -0.05 -2.64 -10.94
CA PHE A 287 0.04 -1.36 -10.24
C PHE A 287 -1.24 -0.54 -10.39
N LYS A 288 -1.69 0.03 -9.28
CA LYS A 288 -2.72 1.07 -9.22
C LYS A 288 -2.36 2.06 -8.11
N CYS A 289 -2.54 3.35 -8.39
CA CYS A 289 -2.28 4.43 -7.44
C CYS A 289 -3.34 5.51 -7.65
N VAL A 290 -4.22 5.71 -6.67
CA VAL A 290 -5.33 6.66 -6.75
C VAL A 290 -4.87 8.06 -6.38
N ARG A 291 -5.26 9.05 -7.18
CA ARG A 291 -4.89 10.45 -6.97
C ARG A 291 -6.03 11.30 -6.44
N ASP A 292 -5.66 12.27 -5.60
CA ASP A 292 -6.52 13.34 -5.11
C ASP A 292 -7.85 12.84 -4.49
N GLY A 293 -7.87 11.61 -3.96
CA GLY A 293 -9.06 10.98 -3.41
C GLY A 293 -10.18 10.65 -4.42
N VAL A 294 -9.92 10.79 -5.73
CA VAL A 294 -10.89 10.48 -6.80
C VAL A 294 -10.61 9.09 -7.34
N VAL A 295 -11.39 8.13 -6.88
CA VAL A 295 -11.14 6.73 -7.26
C VAL A 295 -11.66 6.37 -8.66
N SER A 296 -12.67 7.12 -9.13
CA SER A 296 -13.23 6.97 -10.47
C SER A 296 -12.31 7.62 -11.51
N GLY A 297 -11.52 6.81 -12.22
CA GLY A 297 -10.75 7.25 -13.38
C GLY A 297 -9.33 6.68 -13.44
N GLU A 298 -8.77 6.30 -12.29
CA GLU A 298 -7.44 5.73 -12.22
C GLU A 298 -7.44 4.28 -12.70
N ARG A 299 -6.58 4.01 -13.68
CA ARG A 299 -6.51 2.71 -14.36
C ARG A 299 -5.52 1.80 -13.66
N TRP A 300 -5.81 0.51 -13.73
CA TRP A 300 -4.82 -0.51 -13.42
C TRP A 300 -3.77 -0.54 -14.52
N THR A 301 -2.51 -0.73 -14.16
CA THR A 301 -1.39 -0.80 -15.09
C THR A 301 -0.64 -2.10 -14.87
N VAL A 302 -0.30 -2.78 -15.96
CA VAL A 302 0.61 -3.92 -15.93
C VAL A 302 1.96 -3.42 -16.38
N LEU A 303 2.97 -3.65 -15.55
CA LEU A 303 4.36 -3.32 -15.83
C LEU A 303 5.20 -4.57 -15.93
N VAL A 304 6.28 -4.50 -16.70
CA VAL A 304 7.26 -5.58 -16.87
C VAL A 304 8.65 -5.01 -16.67
N GLU A 305 9.48 -5.78 -15.97
CA GLU A 305 10.91 -5.50 -15.82
C GLU A 305 11.62 -5.82 -17.14
N GLU A 306 12.23 -4.80 -17.76
CA GLU A 306 13.11 -4.97 -18.91
C GLU A 306 14.48 -5.52 -18.48
N GLU A 307 15.33 -5.93 -19.44
CA GLU A 307 16.66 -6.49 -19.16
C GLU A 307 17.58 -5.51 -18.40
N THR A 308 17.31 -4.21 -18.48
CA THR A 308 17.98 -3.13 -17.76
C THR A 308 17.53 -3.00 -16.30
N GLY A 309 16.49 -3.73 -15.88
CA GLY A 309 15.87 -3.63 -14.56
C GLY A 309 14.82 -2.52 -14.41
N GLU A 310 14.48 -1.82 -15.51
CA GLU A 310 13.46 -0.76 -15.50
C GLU A 310 12.05 -1.33 -15.67
N LEU A 311 11.08 -0.79 -14.93
CA LEU A 311 9.66 -1.15 -15.06
C LEU A 311 8.99 -0.35 -16.16
N LYS A 312 8.50 -1.04 -17.19
CA LYS A 312 7.78 -0.43 -18.31
C LYS A 312 6.31 -0.83 -18.33
N VAL A 313 5.44 0.16 -18.55
CA VAL A 313 4.01 -0.08 -18.72
C VAL A 313 3.77 -0.79 -20.04
N VAL A 314 3.09 -1.94 -19.98
CA VAL A 314 2.78 -2.75 -21.16
C VAL A 314 1.29 -2.85 -21.46
N SER A 315 0.43 -2.63 -20.46
CA SER A 315 -1.02 -2.58 -20.64
C SER A 315 -1.70 -1.74 -19.55
N ARG A 316 -2.92 -1.30 -19.83
CA ARG A 316 -3.77 -0.54 -18.91
C ARG A 316 -5.20 -1.09 -18.92
N PHE A 317 -5.78 -1.28 -17.74
CA PHE A 317 -7.12 -1.86 -17.55
C PHE A 317 -8.02 -0.91 -16.75
N LYS A 318 -9.33 -0.92 -17.04
CA LYS A 318 -10.32 -0.14 -16.27
C LYS A 318 -10.64 -0.81 -14.94
N THR A 319 -10.70 -2.13 -14.93
CA THR A 319 -10.89 -2.99 -13.76
C THR A 319 -9.59 -3.69 -13.42
N ARG A 320 -9.53 -4.33 -12.24
CA ARG A 320 -8.36 -5.13 -11.87
C ARG A 320 -8.21 -6.26 -12.90
N PRO A 321 -7.04 -6.40 -13.55
CA PRO A 321 -6.84 -7.49 -14.49
C PRO A 321 -6.78 -8.82 -13.73
N SER A 322 -7.44 -9.83 -14.28
CA SER A 322 -7.30 -11.22 -13.85
C SER A 322 -5.90 -11.76 -14.18
N ILE A 323 -5.48 -12.81 -13.49
CA ILE A 323 -4.21 -13.48 -13.80
C ILE A 323 -4.11 -13.91 -15.27
N THR A 324 -5.20 -14.43 -15.86
CA THR A 324 -5.23 -14.84 -17.27
C THR A 324 -5.06 -13.66 -18.22
N GLU A 325 -5.65 -12.49 -17.93
CA GLU A 325 -5.44 -11.28 -18.74
C GLU A 325 -3.99 -10.79 -18.65
N VAL A 326 -3.41 -10.83 -17.45
CA VAL A 326 -1.99 -10.50 -17.24
C VAL A 326 -1.11 -11.47 -18.02
N GLU A 327 -1.32 -12.77 -17.91
CA GLU A 327 -0.58 -13.80 -18.64
C GLU A 327 -0.64 -13.59 -20.15
N ASN A 328 -1.83 -13.33 -20.70
CA ASN A 328 -2.00 -13.07 -22.13
C ASN A 328 -1.22 -11.84 -22.59
N VAL A 329 -1.22 -10.75 -21.81
CA VAL A 329 -0.40 -9.57 -22.10
C VAL A 329 1.09 -9.94 -22.14
N LEU A 330 1.54 -10.72 -21.16
CA LEU A 330 2.95 -11.12 -21.04
C LEU A 330 3.38 -12.09 -22.16
N TYR A 331 2.54 -13.06 -22.53
CA TYR A 331 2.79 -13.96 -23.64
C TYR A 331 2.87 -13.22 -24.98
N ASN A 332 1.96 -12.27 -25.22
CA ASN A 332 2.00 -11.44 -26.44
C ASN A 332 3.31 -10.64 -26.53
N LEU A 333 3.77 -10.05 -25.41
CA LEU A 333 5.07 -9.38 -25.37
C LEU A 333 6.24 -10.32 -25.61
N MET A 334 6.17 -11.56 -25.14
CA MET A 334 7.21 -12.56 -25.39
C MET A 334 7.25 -12.96 -26.88
N ALA A 335 6.09 -13.17 -27.49
CA ALA A 335 5.98 -13.52 -28.91
C ALA A 335 6.56 -12.43 -29.82
N ILE A 336 6.27 -11.15 -29.53
CA ILE A 336 6.80 -10.01 -30.30
C ILE A 336 8.33 -9.87 -30.15
N ASN A 337 8.87 -10.21 -28.98
CA ASN A 337 10.30 -10.06 -28.68
C ASN A 337 11.12 -11.34 -28.89
N SER A 338 10.51 -12.41 -29.42
CA SER A 338 11.19 -13.69 -29.66
C SER A 338 12.34 -13.52 -30.66
N PRO A 339 13.47 -14.24 -30.49
CA PRO A 339 14.57 -14.23 -31.45
C PRO A 339 14.10 -14.49 -32.88
N ILE A 340 13.14 -15.39 -33.08
CA ILE A 340 12.63 -15.77 -34.41
C ILE A 340 11.88 -14.60 -35.06
N THR A 341 11.05 -13.86 -34.32
CA THR A 341 10.34 -12.67 -34.83
C THR A 341 11.29 -11.50 -35.05
N LYS A 342 12.30 -11.33 -34.20
CA LYS A 342 13.38 -10.35 -34.42
C LYS A 342 14.17 -10.69 -35.70
N SER A 343 14.57 -11.95 -35.91
CA SER A 343 15.27 -12.41 -37.11
C SER A 343 14.44 -12.19 -38.38
N ALA A 344 13.14 -12.49 -38.34
CA ALA A 344 12.24 -12.27 -39.47
C ALA A 344 12.09 -10.78 -39.81
N LYS A 345 12.02 -9.90 -38.80
CA LYS A 345 12.02 -8.45 -39.01
C LYS A 345 13.34 -7.98 -39.60
N PHE A 346 14.49 -8.45 -39.12
CA PHE A 346 15.80 -8.15 -39.68
C PHE A 346 15.92 -8.59 -41.15
N LEU A 347 15.46 -9.79 -41.51
CA LEU A 347 15.47 -10.27 -42.88
C LEU A 347 14.51 -9.45 -43.76
N LYS A 348 13.32 -9.11 -43.27
CA LYS A 348 12.37 -8.25 -43.99
C LYS A 348 12.95 -6.85 -44.22
N ASP A 349 13.55 -6.24 -43.20
CA ASP A 349 14.15 -4.90 -43.28
C ASP A 349 15.36 -4.90 -44.24
N LEU A 350 16.16 -5.98 -44.23
CA LEU A 350 17.26 -6.19 -45.18
C LEU A 350 16.73 -6.31 -46.61
N VAL A 351 15.70 -7.12 -46.83
CA VAL A 351 15.07 -7.29 -48.14
C VAL A 351 14.39 -6.00 -48.61
N SER A 352 13.77 -5.21 -47.74
CA SER A 352 13.16 -3.92 -48.11
C SER A 352 14.17 -2.83 -48.43
N ASN A 353 15.35 -2.83 -47.78
CA ASN A 353 16.44 -1.91 -48.10
C ASN A 353 17.13 -2.29 -49.42
N VAL A 354 17.17 -3.58 -49.76
CA VAL A 354 17.73 -4.08 -51.04
C VAL A 354 16.73 -3.92 -52.20
N THR A 355 15.42 -3.91 -51.95
CA THR A 355 14.38 -3.82 -53.01
C THR A 355 13.88 -2.40 -53.30
N GLY A 356 14.46 -1.37 -52.70
CA GLY A 356 14.40 0.01 -53.19
C GLY A 356 13.02 0.51 -53.64
N LYS A 357 12.05 0.63 -52.72
CA LYS A 357 10.85 1.45 -52.97
C LYS A 357 10.80 2.64 -52.01
N LYS A 358 11.50 3.71 -52.39
CA LYS A 358 11.07 5.08 -52.09
C LYS A 358 9.84 5.34 -52.97
N ALA A 359 8.65 5.40 -52.36
CA ALA A 359 7.52 6.06 -52.99
C ALA A 359 7.62 7.55 -52.65
N SER A 360 7.70 8.35 -53.71
CA SER A 360 7.49 9.80 -53.73
C SER A 360 6.10 10.17 -53.24
#